data_AF-A0A9J7LME3-F1
#
_entry.id   AF-A0A9J7LME3-F1
#
_cell.length_a   1.000
_cell.length_b   1.000
_cell.length_c   1.000
_cell.angle_alpha   90.00
_cell.angle_beta   90.00
_cell.angle_gamma   90.00
#
_symmetry.space_group_name_H-M   'P 1'
#
loop_
_entity.id
_entity.type
_entity.pdbx_description
1 polymer ?
#
loop_
_entity_poly.entity_id
_entity_poly.type
_entity_poly.pdbx_seq_one_letter_code
_entity_poly.pdbx_strand_id
1 'polypeptide(L)'
;MATLIALSTLFLVTVASYVTADRLEWLEVDPYVSDLSNRTLRVVTLAADGFVLISDVDKDGNNVTGNDRFRGFCMDLFSWISAELGFKYEYYEVEDGHFGVYDWKTGKWNGMIGDVLYGEWST
;
A
#
# COMPACT_ATOMS: atom_id res chain seq x y z
N MET A 1 -37.91 -20.62 0.73
CA MET A 1 -36.47 -20.69 0.43
C MET A 1 -36.24 -20.02 -0.92
N ALA A 2 -35.72 -18.80 -0.93
CA ALA A 2 -35.25 -18.14 -2.15
C ALA A 2 -34.05 -17.27 -1.73
N THR A 3 -32.86 -17.63 -2.20
CA THR A 3 -31.64 -16.85 -1.99
C THR A 3 -31.43 -16.01 -3.25
N LEU A 4 -31.39 -14.69 -3.11
CA LEU A 4 -31.09 -13.78 -4.22
C LEU A 4 -29.57 -13.59 -4.27
N ILE A 5 -28.93 -14.04 -5.35
CA ILE A 5 -27.50 -13.86 -5.60
C ILE A 5 -27.36 -12.74 -6.64
N ALA A 6 -26.70 -11.63 -6.29
CA ALA A 6 -26.32 -10.60 -7.24
C ALA A 6 -24.95 -10.97 -7.86
N LEU A 7 -24.89 -11.02 -9.18
CA LEU A 7 -23.67 -11.24 -9.95
C LEU A 7 -22.98 -9.89 -10.22
N SER A 8 -22.08 -9.46 -9.33
CA SER A 8 -21.04 -8.48 -9.71
C SER A 8 -19.74 -9.23 -9.98
N THR A 9 -19.08 -8.84 -11.06
CA THR A 9 -17.90 -9.49 -11.62
C THR A 9 -16.75 -9.55 -10.60
N LEU A 10 -16.30 -10.79 -10.35
CA LEU A 10 -15.23 -11.26 -9.47
C LEU A 10 -15.48 -11.09 -7.96
N PHE A 11 -15.50 -12.23 -7.27
CA PHE A 11 -15.71 -12.49 -5.84
C PHE A 11 -17.17 -12.55 -5.37
N LEU A 12 -17.60 -13.77 -5.02
CA LEU A 12 -18.83 -14.03 -4.27
C LEU A 12 -18.69 -13.39 -2.89
N VAL A 13 -19.34 -12.25 -2.68
CA VAL A 13 -19.54 -11.68 -1.33
C VAL A 13 -20.93 -12.13 -0.86
N THR A 14 -20.99 -12.79 0.29
CA THR A 14 -22.26 -13.11 0.97
C THR A 14 -22.80 -11.84 1.62
N VAL A 15 -23.93 -11.31 1.15
CA VAL A 15 -24.42 -9.95 1.51
C VAL A 15 -25.48 -9.93 2.63
N ALA A 16 -25.78 -11.04 3.32
CA ALA A 16 -26.79 -10.98 4.39
C ALA A 16 -26.64 -12.08 5.45
N SER A 17 -26.75 -11.70 6.71
CA SER A 17 -27.14 -12.59 7.81
C SER A 17 -28.52 -12.16 8.33
N TYR A 18 -29.37 -13.13 8.65
CA TYR A 18 -30.72 -12.87 9.16
C TYR A 18 -30.64 -12.56 10.65
N VAL A 19 -30.97 -11.34 11.05
CA VAL A 19 -31.20 -10.99 12.47
C VAL A 19 -32.64 -10.48 12.60
N THR A 20 -33.45 -11.31 13.26
CA THR A 20 -34.83 -11.10 13.78
C THR A 20 -35.76 -10.12 13.02
N ALA A 21 -36.74 -10.73 12.33
CA ALA A 21 -38.08 -10.29 11.90
C ALA A 21 -38.37 -8.87 11.37
N ASP A 22 -37.73 -7.79 11.81
CA ASP A 22 -38.29 -6.45 11.61
C ASP A 22 -37.38 -5.46 10.87
N ARG A 23 -36.16 -5.85 10.44
CA ARG A 23 -35.35 -4.99 9.59
C ARG A 23 -34.26 -5.77 8.85
N LEU A 24 -34.23 -5.63 7.53
CA LEU A 24 -33.00 -5.87 6.76
C LEU A 24 -32.08 -4.69 7.02
N GLU A 25 -31.09 -4.87 7.90
CA GLU A 25 -29.96 -3.95 7.99
C GLU A 25 -28.96 -4.36 6.92
N TRP A 26 -28.90 -3.57 5.84
CA TRP A 26 -27.79 -3.65 4.91
C TRP A 26 -26.55 -3.21 5.67
N LEU A 27 -25.62 -4.13 5.91
CA LEU A 27 -24.25 -3.75 6.19
C LEU A 27 -23.78 -3.04 4.91
N GLU A 28 -23.70 -1.71 4.94
CA GLU A 28 -22.81 -0.99 4.05
C GLU A 28 -21.45 -1.63 4.27
N VAL A 29 -21.05 -2.52 3.36
CA VAL A 29 -19.67 -2.97 3.29
C VAL A 29 -18.93 -1.70 2.93
N ASP A 30 -18.39 -1.03 3.95
CA ASP A 30 -17.64 0.20 3.77
C ASP A 30 -16.56 -0.12 2.73
N PRO A 31 -16.66 0.41 1.50
CA PRO A 31 -15.77 0.07 0.42
C PRO A 31 -14.46 0.77 0.72
N TYR A 32 -13.69 0.24 1.65
CA TYR A 32 -12.41 0.77 2.13
C TYR A 32 -11.29 0.61 1.08
N VAL A 33 -11.65 0.64 -0.21
CA VAL A 33 -10.80 1.19 -1.24
C VAL A 33 -11.35 2.59 -1.50
N SER A 34 -10.94 3.55 -0.68
CA SER A 34 -11.10 4.95 -1.03
C SER A 34 -10.56 5.13 -2.45
N ASP A 35 -11.32 5.75 -3.34
CA ASP A 35 -10.86 6.01 -4.70
C ASP A 35 -9.47 6.66 -4.65
N LEU A 36 -8.47 5.89 -5.12
CA LEU A 36 -7.08 6.30 -5.15
C LEU A 36 -6.77 7.09 -6.43
N SER A 37 -7.74 7.21 -7.34
CA SER A 37 -7.55 7.93 -8.59
C SER A 37 -7.06 9.35 -8.34
N ASN A 38 -6.01 9.74 -9.08
CA ASN A 38 -5.39 11.06 -9.01
C ASN A 38 -4.84 11.46 -7.61
N ARG A 39 -4.64 10.51 -6.70
CA ARG A 39 -3.88 10.73 -5.45
C ARG A 39 -2.40 10.46 -5.70
N THR A 40 -1.53 11.19 -4.99
CA THR A 40 -0.10 10.89 -4.95
C THR A 40 0.23 10.25 -3.60
N LEU A 41 0.74 9.02 -3.63
CA LEU A 41 1.16 8.28 -2.44
C LEU A 41 2.67 8.43 -2.22
N ARG A 42 3.10 8.65 -0.97
CA ARG A 42 4.51 8.49 -0.60
C ARG A 42 4.74 7.06 -0.16
N VAL A 43 5.77 6.42 -0.71
CA VAL A 43 6.01 4.99 -0.52
C VAL A 43 7.39 4.82 0.10
N VAL A 44 7.39 4.39 1.36
CA VAL A 44 8.62 4.05 2.07
C VAL A 44 9.17 2.73 1.58
N THR A 45 10.48 2.64 1.40
CA THR A 45 11.19 1.40 1.08
C THR A 45 12.56 1.36 1.73
N LEU A 46 13.19 0.20 1.71
CA LEU A 46 14.56 -0.04 2.15
C LEU A 46 15.27 -0.95 1.14
N ALA A 47 16.57 -0.75 0.93
CA ALA A 47 17.37 -1.64 0.10
C ALA A 47 17.33 -3.07 0.64
N ALA A 48 16.94 -4.01 -0.22
CA ALA A 48 16.82 -5.43 0.12
C ALA A 48 17.24 -6.26 -1.09
N ASP A 49 18.31 -7.04 -0.93
CA ASP A 49 18.89 -7.79 -2.04
C ASP A 49 17.85 -8.71 -2.71
N GLY A 50 17.81 -8.69 -4.05
CA GLY A 50 16.83 -9.40 -4.86
C GLY A 50 15.43 -8.77 -4.94
N PHE A 51 15.09 -7.78 -4.10
CA PHE A 51 13.75 -7.17 -4.05
C PHE A 51 13.76 -5.68 -4.41
N VAL A 52 14.67 -4.92 -3.80
CA VAL A 52 14.80 -3.47 -3.93
C VAL A 52 16.27 -3.09 -4.04
N LEU A 53 16.60 -2.51 -5.17
CA LEU A 53 17.90 -1.90 -5.48
C LEU A 53 17.72 -0.39 -5.52
N ILE A 54 18.58 0.33 -4.81
CA ILE A 54 18.57 1.80 -4.76
C ILE A 54 19.92 2.28 -5.30
N SER A 55 19.89 3.10 -6.36
CA SER A 55 21.09 3.63 -7.01
C SER A 55 20.79 4.97 -7.69
N ASP A 56 21.68 5.94 -7.52
CA ASP A 56 21.59 7.24 -8.21
C ASP A 56 22.11 7.18 -9.66
N VAL A 57 22.58 6.00 -10.09
CA VAL A 57 23.11 5.76 -11.43
C VAL A 57 22.39 4.57 -12.06
N ASP A 58 21.93 4.73 -13.30
CA ASP A 58 21.33 3.65 -14.07
C ASP A 58 22.35 2.65 -14.62
N LYS A 59 21.85 1.57 -15.24
CA LYS A 59 22.67 0.54 -15.90
C LYS A 59 23.53 1.07 -17.06
N ASP A 60 23.19 2.23 -17.60
CA ASP A 60 23.85 2.87 -18.75
C ASP A 60 24.83 3.97 -18.30
N GLY A 61 24.96 4.21 -16.98
CA GLY A 61 25.88 5.18 -16.37
C GLY A 61 25.32 6.60 -16.24
N ASN A 62 24.02 6.81 -16.46
CA ASN A 62 23.39 8.13 -16.32
C ASN A 62 22.93 8.38 -14.89
N ASN A 63 23.03 9.62 -14.44
CA ASN A 63 22.46 10.05 -13.16
C ASN A 63 20.93 10.04 -13.24
N VAL A 64 20.29 9.37 -12.28
CA VAL A 64 18.84 9.25 -12.16
C VAL A 64 18.35 9.88 -10.85
N THR A 65 17.12 10.39 -10.85
CA THR A 65 16.49 11.01 -9.68
C THR A 65 15.07 10.52 -9.50
N GLY A 66 14.47 10.81 -8.33
CA GLY A 66 13.10 10.39 -8.02
C GLY A 66 12.94 8.86 -8.05
N ASN A 67 11.86 8.39 -8.65
CA ASN A 67 11.52 6.97 -8.70
C ASN A 67 12.50 6.13 -9.52
N ASP A 68 13.21 6.72 -10.49
CA ASP A 68 14.13 5.99 -11.39
C ASP A 68 15.38 5.44 -10.67
N ARG A 69 15.62 5.94 -9.45
CA ARG A 69 16.66 5.47 -8.52
C ARG A 69 16.34 4.10 -7.93
N PHE A 70 15.06 3.71 -7.93
CA PHE A 70 14.57 2.51 -7.28
C PHE A 70 14.25 1.44 -8.33
N ARG A 71 14.77 0.23 -8.14
CA ARG A 71 14.62 -0.90 -9.08
C ARG A 71 14.39 -2.20 -8.34
N GLY A 72 13.95 -3.22 -9.06
CA GLY A 72 13.77 -4.57 -8.53
C GLY A 72 12.30 -4.98 -8.48
N PHE A 73 12.08 -6.21 -8.04
CA PHE A 73 10.78 -6.88 -8.07
C PHE A 73 9.65 -6.05 -7.43
N CYS A 74 9.92 -5.39 -6.29
CA CYS A 74 8.91 -4.60 -5.59
C CYS A 74 8.47 -3.37 -6.40
N MET A 75 9.38 -2.78 -7.19
CA MET A 75 9.09 -1.58 -7.98
C MET A 75 8.22 -1.92 -9.20
N ASP A 76 8.50 -3.06 -9.83
CA ASP A 76 7.69 -3.58 -10.94
C ASP A 76 6.27 -3.91 -10.47
N LEU A 77 6.15 -4.57 -9.30
CA LEU A 77 4.87 -4.90 -8.70
C LEU A 77 4.06 -3.63 -8.37
N PHE A 78 4.69 -2.64 -7.76
CA PHE A 78 4.00 -1.43 -7.33
C PHE A 78 3.60 -0.55 -8.52
N SER A 79 4.42 -0.49 -9.57
CA SER A 79 4.07 0.13 -10.85
C SER A 79 2.81 -0.49 -11.46
N TRP A 80 2.69 -1.82 -11.44
CA TRP A 80 1.48 -2.51 -11.88
C TRP A 80 0.24 -2.15 -11.04
N ILE A 81 0.38 -2.14 -9.71
CA ILE A 81 -0.72 -1.75 -8.80
C ILE A 81 -1.15 -0.29 -9.02
N SER A 82 -0.19 0.61 -9.24
CA SER A 82 -0.45 2.02 -9.55
C SER A 82 -1.22 2.19 -10.86
N ALA A 83 -0.87 1.42 -11.89
CA ALA A 83 -1.57 1.44 -13.17
C ALA A 83 -3.02 0.93 -13.05
N GLU A 84 -3.23 -0.15 -12.29
CA GLU A 84 -4.55 -0.75 -12.08
C GLU A 84 -5.48 0.16 -11.26
N LEU A 85 -4.94 0.86 -10.25
CA LEU A 85 -5.73 1.69 -9.32
C LEU A 85 -5.71 3.20 -9.65
N GLY A 86 -4.91 3.63 -10.63
CA GLY A 86 -4.91 5.01 -11.14
C GLY A 86 -4.31 6.06 -10.19
N PHE A 87 -3.46 5.67 -9.25
CA PHE A 87 -2.75 6.59 -8.35
C PHE A 87 -1.34 6.90 -8.85
N LYS A 88 -0.80 8.04 -8.43
CA LYS A 88 0.62 8.43 -8.59
C LYS A 88 1.38 8.10 -7.32
N TYR A 89 2.70 7.98 -7.41
CA TYR A 89 3.50 7.70 -6.23
C TYR A 89 4.93 8.22 -6.33
N GLU A 90 5.55 8.41 -5.17
CA GLU A 90 6.96 8.77 -5.03
C GLU A 90 7.61 7.87 -3.98
N TYR A 91 8.70 7.20 -4.35
CA TYR A 91 9.49 6.41 -3.42
C TYR A 91 10.41 7.29 -2.58
N TYR A 92 10.64 6.85 -1.36
CA TYR A 92 11.72 7.35 -0.54
C TYR A 92 12.31 6.22 0.31
N GLU A 93 13.60 6.34 0.62
CA GLU A 93 14.29 5.39 1.48
C GLU A 93 14.09 5.78 2.94
N VAL A 94 13.81 4.81 3.80
CA VAL A 94 13.70 5.03 5.25
C VAL A 94 15.02 5.57 5.82
N GLU A 95 14.95 6.64 6.60
CA GLU A 95 16.14 7.38 7.05
C GLU A 95 17.00 6.56 8.03
N ASP A 96 16.37 5.83 8.94
CA ASP A 96 17.09 5.07 9.97
C ASP A 96 17.60 3.71 9.47
N GLY A 97 17.27 3.30 8.24
CA GLY A 97 17.68 2.03 7.65
C GLY A 97 17.04 0.78 8.25
N HIS A 98 15.95 0.90 9.02
CA HIS A 98 15.27 -0.24 9.66
C HIS A 98 13.94 -0.57 8.98
N PHE A 99 13.60 -1.86 8.94
CA PHE A 99 12.24 -2.30 8.58
C PHE A 99 11.22 -1.85 9.62
N GLY A 100 11.56 -2.05 10.90
CA GLY A 100 10.76 -1.65 12.04
C GLY A 100 11.04 -2.53 13.24
N VAL A 101 11.46 -1.88 14.31
CA VAL A 101 11.81 -2.45 15.60
C VAL A 101 10.98 -1.72 16.65
N TYR A 102 10.27 -2.47 17.47
CA TYR A 102 9.49 -1.90 18.55
C TYR A 102 10.38 -1.59 19.76
N ASP A 103 10.41 -0.33 20.17
CA ASP A 103 11.07 0.08 21.39
C ASP A 103 10.08 -0.03 22.56
N TRP A 104 10.34 -0.99 23.45
CA TRP A 104 9.52 -1.23 24.65
C TRP A 104 9.60 -0.10 25.69
N LYS A 105 10.62 0.76 25.64
CA LYS A 105 10.77 1.89 26.56
C LYS A 105 9.91 3.07 26.14
N THR A 106 9.95 3.41 24.85
CA THR A 106 9.19 4.54 24.29
C THR A 106 7.80 4.16 23.82
N GLY A 107 7.54 2.87 23.60
CA GLY A 107 6.27 2.35 23.09
C GLY A 107 6.04 2.66 21.60
N LYS A 108 7.11 2.93 20.85
CA LYS A 108 7.05 3.33 19.44
C LYS A 108 7.74 2.32 18.52
N TRP A 109 7.27 2.27 17.28
CA TRP A 109 7.98 1.62 16.18
C TRP A 109 8.94 2.59 15.50
N ASN A 110 10.13 2.13 15.14
CA ASN A 110 11.01 2.84 14.22
C ASN A 110 10.89 2.28 12.79
N GLY A 111 11.78 2.70 11.90
CA GLY A 111 11.86 2.18 10.53
C GLY A 111 10.62 2.44 9.69
N MET A 112 10.47 1.64 8.63
CA MET A 112 9.34 1.74 7.71
C MET A 112 7.98 1.62 8.42
N ILE A 113 7.90 0.81 9.48
CA ILE A 113 6.68 0.72 10.29
C ILE A 113 6.38 2.05 11.01
N GLY A 114 7.40 2.67 11.62
CA GLY A 114 7.26 3.98 12.27
C GLY A 114 6.78 5.06 11.28
N ASP A 115 7.41 5.13 10.11
CA ASP A 115 7.03 6.05 9.04
C ASP A 115 5.56 5.92 8.64
N VAL A 116 5.09 4.68 8.41
CA VAL A 116 3.69 4.43 8.00
C VAL A 116 2.70 4.75 9.13
N LEU A 117 3.05 4.45 10.38
CA LEU A 117 2.15 4.65 11.52
C LEU A 117 2.03 6.12 11.94
N TYR A 118 3.13 6.85 11.91
CA TYR A 118 3.21 8.19 12.50
C TYR A 118 3.33 9.31 11.45
N GLY A 119 3.58 8.95 10.19
CA GLY A 119 3.83 9.92 9.13
C GLY A 119 5.12 10.71 9.31
N GLU A 120 6.09 10.16 10.06
CA GLU A 120 7.37 10.77 10.39
C GLU A 120 8.42 10.51 9.27
N TRP A 121 8.07 10.77 8.01
CA TRP A 121 9.03 10.70 6.90
C TRP A 121 10.02 11.88 6.95
N SER A 122 11.29 11.63 6.64
CA SER A 122 12.32 12.67 6.57
C SER A 122 11.92 13.77 5.56
N THR A 123 11.93 15.02 6.04
CA THR A 123 11.69 16.24 5.25
C THR A 123 12.95 16.75 4.60
#